data_AF-A0A356TE79-F1
#
_entry.id   AF-A0A356TE79-F1
#
_cell.length_a   1.000
_cell.length_b   1.000
_cell.length_c   1.000
_cell.angle_alpha   90.00
_cell.angle_beta   90.00
_cell.angle_gamma   90.00
#
_symmetry.space_group_name_H-M   'P 1'
#
loop_
_entity.id
_entity.type
_entity.pdbx_description
1 polymer ?
#
loop_
_entity_poly.entity_id
_entity_poly.type
_entity_poly.pdbx_seq_one_letter_code
_entity_poly.pdbx_strand_id
1 'polypeptide(L)'
;MARLRALWEEEQAFAAEPRPEPAPPAAEPSKVESLPGAPPSAAELHAERRREALEAGWPEPIVDQLYPSEVPERSGLDVGAVRAQLEEALRAAEGLGSPHVAESLRRMLEEHDTPPLEQPSPSGPTAQPPPDLWTAQEKRDLARRRLGQGQALAGLDLSGGDLTLLDLSGQDLRGTLLMGADLRNTSLIGANVAGANLDGAKLEGATLERAVLRGASLALVEASGVSFRGADLEEAVFERAMLPGADFSGVNATGVTIEECLATQAIFEGAVLEEAEMARSNFDEANFRGASMTDARIEGASLRNACLDQIGAQGLRASDGADLSEARLRWAKLSGASFSESTLIGAKLTESDLTRASFAKARMEGAELLAVQARGASFAEARMSASSLAGADLLGARFEGAELRLADLSGANLFQAEVWRAELSDVRLDGANIEGTKLA
;
A
#
# COMPACT_ATOMS: atom_id res chain seq x y z
N MET A 1 29.28 12.50 30.70
CA MET A 1 29.26 11.26 31.52
C MET A 1 28.87 10.02 30.71
N ALA A 2 27.62 9.85 30.23
CA ALA A 2 27.27 8.65 29.44
C ALA A 2 28.06 8.53 28.11
N ARG A 3 28.41 9.65 27.48
CA ARG A 3 29.21 9.71 26.25
C ARG A 3 30.70 9.42 26.48
N LEU A 4 31.26 9.97 27.56
CA LEU A 4 32.61 9.65 28.05
C LEU A 4 32.76 8.16 28.42
N ARG A 5 31.69 7.54 28.95
CA ARG A 5 31.62 6.11 29.30
C ARG A 5 31.69 5.22 28.06
N ALA A 6 30.90 5.52 27.02
CA ALA A 6 30.91 4.77 25.77
C ALA A 6 32.27 4.84 25.05
N LEU A 7 32.89 6.03 25.04
CA LEU A 7 34.20 6.22 24.43
C LEU A 7 35.33 5.53 25.22
N TRP A 8 35.16 5.30 26.53
CA TRP A 8 36.10 4.55 27.36
C TRP A 8 36.08 3.04 27.05
N GLU A 9 34.89 2.46 26.94
CA GLU A 9 34.72 1.03 26.59
C GLU A 9 35.28 0.71 25.18
N GLU A 10 35.19 1.66 24.23
CA GLU A 10 35.70 1.51 22.86
C GLU A 10 37.23 1.36 22.77
N GLU A 11 37.99 2.08 23.60
CA GLU A 11 39.46 2.03 23.57
C GLU A 11 40.02 0.77 24.27
N GLN A 12 39.32 0.27 25.30
CA GLN A 12 39.63 -1.01 25.95
C GLN A 12 39.48 -2.18 24.96
N ALA A 13 38.45 -2.13 24.10
CA ALA A 13 38.24 -3.13 23.05
C ALA A 13 39.36 -3.08 21.98
N PHE A 14 39.81 -1.88 21.61
CA PHE A 14 40.86 -1.70 20.58
C PHE A 14 42.26 -2.13 21.05
N ALA A 15 42.53 -2.09 22.35
CA ALA A 15 43.80 -2.55 22.93
C ALA A 15 43.94 -4.08 22.96
N ALA A 16 42.85 -4.82 22.73
CA ALA A 16 42.78 -6.29 22.86
C ALA A 16 42.72 -7.07 21.53
N GLU A 17 42.67 -6.39 20.36
CA GLU A 17 42.62 -7.10 19.07
C GLU A 17 44.01 -7.53 18.56
N PRO A 18 44.23 -8.83 18.26
CA PRO A 18 45.40 -9.26 17.51
C PRO A 18 45.20 -8.92 16.02
N ARG A 19 46.22 -8.31 15.39
CA ARG A 19 46.22 -7.92 13.98
C ARG A 19 45.93 -9.11 13.02
N PRO A 20 45.28 -8.88 11.87
CA PRO A 20 45.24 -9.85 10.78
C PRO A 20 46.62 -10.02 10.10
N GLU A 21 46.87 -11.23 9.59
CA GLU A 21 48.12 -11.63 8.90
C GLU A 21 48.45 -10.75 7.67
N PRO A 22 49.74 -10.59 7.31
CA PRO A 22 50.14 -9.68 6.25
C PRO A 22 49.91 -10.26 4.84
N ALA A 23 49.30 -9.46 3.97
CA ALA A 23 49.29 -9.65 2.52
C ALA A 23 50.67 -9.31 1.89
N PRO A 24 51.04 -9.89 0.73
CA PRO A 24 52.39 -9.78 0.15
C PRO A 24 52.69 -8.39 -0.47
N PRO A 25 53.97 -8.07 -0.74
CA PRO A 25 54.41 -6.68 -0.91
C PRO A 25 54.32 -6.20 -2.37
N ALA A 26 53.89 -4.95 -2.56
CA ALA A 26 54.66 -3.88 -3.22
C ALA A 26 53.75 -2.75 -3.76
N ALA A 27 53.93 -1.52 -3.25
CA ALA A 27 54.08 -0.28 -4.03
C ALA A 27 54.25 0.93 -3.07
N GLU A 28 55.10 1.86 -3.46
CA GLU A 28 55.56 3.07 -2.75
C GLU A 28 54.47 4.11 -2.40
N PRO A 29 54.75 5.08 -1.49
CA PRO A 29 53.73 5.80 -0.74
C PRO A 29 53.16 6.97 -1.54
N SER A 30 51.89 6.87 -1.91
CA SER A 30 51.10 8.02 -2.33
C SER A 30 50.31 8.54 -1.12
N LYS A 31 50.43 9.84 -0.88
CA LYS A 31 49.65 10.61 0.11
C LYS A 31 48.17 10.24 0.01
N VAL A 32 47.67 9.48 0.97
CA VAL A 32 46.23 9.29 1.15
C VAL A 32 45.75 10.45 2.00
N GLU A 33 45.14 11.42 1.33
CA GLU A 33 44.24 12.37 1.95
C GLU A 33 43.14 11.59 2.68
N SER A 34 42.88 11.97 3.92
CA SER A 34 41.92 11.35 4.84
C SER A 34 40.54 11.19 4.21
N LEU A 35 40.09 9.94 4.07
CA LEU A 35 38.70 9.58 3.81
C LEU A 35 37.83 10.00 5.02
N PRO A 36 36.68 10.67 4.84
CA PRO A 36 35.79 10.98 5.94
C PRO A 36 35.09 9.69 6.38
N GLY A 37 35.34 9.24 7.62
CA GLY A 37 34.67 8.09 8.23
C GLY A 37 35.57 6.98 8.79
N ALA A 38 36.89 7.16 8.88
CA ALA A 38 37.74 6.24 9.64
C ALA A 38 37.55 6.46 11.16
N PRO A 39 37.47 5.39 11.98
CA PRO A 39 37.39 5.51 13.43
C PRO A 39 38.63 6.25 13.98
N PRO A 40 38.48 7.11 15.00
CA PRO A 40 39.58 7.90 15.54
C PRO A 40 40.71 6.99 16.03
N SER A 41 41.94 7.38 15.76
CA SER A 41 43.12 6.70 16.30
C SER A 41 43.16 6.83 17.83
N ALA A 42 43.84 5.91 18.51
CA ALA A 42 43.99 5.96 19.97
C ALA A 42 44.60 7.29 20.46
N ALA A 43 45.48 7.92 19.66
CA ALA A 43 46.03 9.23 19.97
C ALA A 43 45.00 10.36 19.86
N GLU A 44 44.09 10.30 18.89
CA GLU A 44 42.99 11.25 18.72
C GLU A 44 41.96 11.10 19.84
N LEU A 45 41.60 9.87 20.21
CA LEU A 45 40.74 9.56 21.35
C LEU A 45 41.36 10.05 22.68
N HIS A 46 42.66 9.83 22.90
CA HIS A 46 43.36 10.29 24.10
C HIS A 46 43.37 11.82 24.21
N ALA A 47 43.68 12.51 23.11
CA ALA A 47 43.66 13.97 23.06
C ALA A 47 42.25 14.56 23.27
N GLU A 48 41.23 13.91 22.71
CA GLU A 48 39.83 14.33 22.88
C GLU A 48 39.39 14.20 24.34
N ARG A 49 39.72 13.09 25.01
CA ARG A 49 39.40 12.87 26.43
C ARG A 49 40.09 13.86 27.36
N ARG A 50 41.37 14.17 27.10
CA ARG A 50 42.10 15.20 27.86
C ARG A 50 41.37 16.54 27.77
N ARG A 51 40.92 16.92 26.56
CA ARG A 51 40.15 18.14 26.33
C ARG A 51 38.80 18.12 27.07
N GLU A 52 38.04 17.03 26.95
CA GLU A 52 36.74 16.90 27.60
C GLU A 52 36.85 16.97 29.13
N ALA A 53 37.89 16.39 29.74
CA ALA A 53 38.11 16.47 31.17
C ALA A 53 38.39 17.92 31.63
N LEU A 54 39.20 18.67 30.88
CA LEU A 54 39.45 20.09 31.16
C LEU A 54 38.18 20.94 30.99
N GLU A 55 37.40 20.70 29.93
CA GLU A 55 36.13 21.39 29.70
C GLU A 55 35.08 21.06 30.78
N ALA A 56 35.12 19.85 31.33
CA ALA A 56 34.31 19.43 32.47
C ALA A 56 34.80 20.01 33.81
N GLY A 57 35.83 20.86 33.80
CA GLY A 57 36.34 21.57 34.97
C GLY A 57 37.20 20.71 35.90
N TRP A 58 37.80 19.62 35.39
CA TRP A 58 38.71 18.80 36.18
C TRP A 58 40.03 19.55 36.41
N PRO A 59 40.60 19.52 37.63
CA PRO A 59 41.89 20.13 37.90
C PRO A 59 42.99 19.59 36.97
N GLU A 60 43.76 20.49 36.34
CA GLU A 60 44.86 20.13 35.43
C GLU A 60 45.81 19.05 35.98
N PRO A 61 46.23 19.05 37.27
CA PRO A 61 47.10 18.01 37.81
C PRO A 61 46.51 16.59 37.74
N ILE A 62 45.18 16.47 37.85
CA ILE A 62 44.46 15.19 37.78
C ILE A 62 44.30 14.78 36.32
N VAL A 63 44.02 15.74 35.44
CA VAL A 63 43.91 15.49 34.00
C VAL A 63 45.26 15.04 33.43
N ASP A 64 46.37 15.69 33.81
CA ASP A 64 47.71 15.30 33.34
C ASP A 64 48.15 13.93 33.87
N GLN A 65 47.71 13.57 35.07
CA GLN A 65 48.00 12.26 35.64
C GLN A 65 47.23 11.14 34.94
N LEU A 66 45.97 11.36 34.54
CA LEU A 66 45.14 10.35 33.87
C LEU A 66 45.32 10.34 32.35
N TYR A 67 45.56 11.50 31.76
CA TYR A 67 45.69 11.73 30.32
C TYR A 67 46.92 12.61 30.03
N PRO A 68 48.15 12.06 30.12
CA PRO A 68 49.37 12.83 29.89
C PRO A 68 49.43 13.39 28.46
N SER A 69 50.05 14.56 28.32
CA SER A 69 50.13 15.34 27.08
C SER A 69 50.87 14.66 25.93
N GLU A 70 51.77 13.72 26.24
CA GLU A 70 52.44 12.85 25.26
C GLU A 70 51.86 11.43 25.39
N VAL A 71 51.33 10.88 24.30
CA VAL A 71 50.77 9.52 24.25
C VAL A 71 51.92 8.52 24.43
N PRO A 72 51.95 7.69 25.50
CA PRO A 72 53.05 6.77 25.71
C PRO A 72 53.16 5.76 24.56
N GLU A 73 54.34 5.63 23.94
CA GLU A 73 54.60 4.58 22.95
C GLU A 73 54.58 3.21 23.63
N ARG A 74 53.42 2.54 23.61
CA ARG A 74 53.16 1.17 24.06
C ARG A 74 53.75 0.79 25.42
N SER A 75 52.88 0.67 26.42
CA SER A 75 53.00 -0.40 27.40
C SER A 75 51.59 -0.97 27.64
N GLY A 76 51.44 -2.29 27.58
CA GLY A 76 50.19 -2.94 27.96
C GLY A 76 49.89 -2.56 29.40
N LEU A 77 48.85 -1.76 29.60
CA LEU A 77 48.43 -1.32 30.92
C LEU A 77 47.89 -2.54 31.67
N ASP A 78 48.72 -3.07 32.57
CA ASP A 78 48.32 -4.05 33.56
C ASP A 78 47.11 -3.50 34.32
N VAL A 79 46.04 -4.29 34.41
CA VAL A 79 44.77 -3.94 35.06
C VAL A 79 45.01 -3.45 36.50
N GLY A 80 46.05 -3.96 37.17
CA GLY A 80 46.46 -3.49 38.50
C GLY A 80 47.08 -2.09 38.51
N ALA A 81 47.76 -1.67 37.45
CA ALA A 81 48.39 -0.35 37.32
C ALA A 81 47.35 0.76 37.13
N VAL A 82 46.28 0.48 36.38
CA VAL A 82 45.17 1.43 36.14
C VAL A 82 44.41 1.73 37.43
N ARG A 83 44.16 0.70 38.26
CA ARG A 83 43.51 0.86 39.58
C ARG A 83 44.33 1.75 40.50
N ALA A 84 45.65 1.52 40.58
CA ALA A 84 46.55 2.34 41.40
C ALA A 84 46.55 3.81 40.96
N GLN A 85 46.53 4.06 39.65
CA GLN A 85 46.49 5.41 39.08
C GLN A 85 45.16 6.13 39.39
N LEU A 86 44.03 5.43 39.37
CA LEU A 86 42.72 5.97 39.76
C LEU A 86 42.61 6.25 41.26
N GLU A 87 43.14 5.38 42.13
CA GLU A 87 43.18 5.61 43.57
C GLU A 87 44.05 6.84 43.93
N GLU A 88 45.18 7.02 43.25
CA GLU A 88 46.06 8.17 43.46
C GLU A 88 45.41 9.48 42.98
N ALA A 89 44.78 9.46 41.80
CA ALA A 89 44.02 10.59 41.28
C ALA A 89 42.83 10.96 42.19
N LEU A 90 42.17 9.97 42.79
CA LEU A 90 41.08 10.19 43.76
C LEU A 90 41.60 10.91 45.01
N ARG A 91 42.72 10.47 45.59
CA ARG A 91 43.33 11.13 46.75
C ARG A 91 43.74 12.57 46.42
N ALA A 92 44.27 12.80 45.22
CA ALA A 92 44.61 14.14 44.75
C ALA A 92 43.35 15.02 44.58
N ALA A 93 42.25 14.49 44.04
CA ALA A 93 40.97 15.18 43.90
C ALA A 93 40.36 15.61 45.25
N GLU A 94 40.44 14.73 46.25
CA GLU A 94 39.98 15.02 47.61
C GLU A 94 40.85 16.10 48.28
N GLY A 95 42.18 16.03 48.12
CA GLY A 95 43.12 17.03 48.63
C GLY A 95 42.97 18.41 47.98
N LEU A 96 42.55 18.46 46.71
CA LEU A 96 42.26 19.70 45.98
C LEU A 96 40.84 20.23 46.22
N GLY A 97 40.06 19.62 47.12
CA GLY A 97 38.71 20.08 47.47
C GLY A 97 37.71 20.02 46.30
N SER A 98 37.87 19.04 45.40
CA SER A 98 37.02 18.87 44.19
C SER A 98 36.06 17.68 44.34
N PRO A 99 34.96 17.80 45.11
CA PRO A 99 34.12 16.66 45.47
C PRO A 99 33.40 16.00 44.28
N HIS A 100 33.10 16.77 43.23
CA HIS A 100 32.46 16.22 42.03
C HIS A 100 33.39 15.30 41.23
N VAL A 101 34.69 15.63 41.20
CA VAL A 101 35.73 14.82 40.54
C VAL A 101 36.04 13.58 41.38
N ALA A 102 36.13 13.73 42.70
CA ALA A 102 36.33 12.60 43.61
C ALA A 102 35.18 11.58 43.52
N GLU A 103 33.92 12.04 43.45
CA GLU A 103 32.77 11.14 43.29
C GLU A 103 32.79 10.39 41.95
N SER A 104 33.24 11.07 40.89
CA SER A 104 33.40 10.44 39.57
C SER A 104 34.50 9.36 39.57
N LEU A 105 35.63 9.63 40.22
CA LEU A 105 36.74 8.67 40.35
C LEU A 105 36.39 7.48 41.26
N ARG A 106 35.62 7.69 42.33
CA ARG A 106 35.09 6.61 43.18
C ARG A 106 34.20 5.67 42.39
N ARG A 107 33.30 6.21 41.58
CA ARG A 107 32.45 5.40 40.70
C ARG A 107 33.26 4.60 39.68
N MET A 108 34.32 5.18 39.13
CA MET A 108 35.24 4.46 38.24
C MET A 108 35.98 3.33 38.95
N LEU A 109 36.37 3.50 40.22
CA LEU A 109 37.00 2.46 41.04
C LEU A 109 36.01 1.35 41.42
N GLU A 110 34.78 1.69 41.79
CA GLU A 110 33.71 0.72 42.10
C GLU A 110 33.36 -0.17 40.89
N GLU A 111 33.32 0.41 39.70
CA GLU A 111 33.09 -0.34 38.44
C GLU A 111 34.30 -1.23 38.07
N HIS A 112 35.50 -0.91 38.57
CA HIS A 112 36.72 -1.71 38.36
C HIS A 112 36.87 -2.88 39.34
N ASP A 113 36.30 -2.78 40.55
CA ASP A 113 36.31 -3.81 41.60
C ASP A 113 35.15 -4.82 41.49
N THR A 114 34.21 -4.62 40.57
CA THR A 114 33.24 -5.66 40.21
C THR A 114 33.94 -6.84 39.52
N PRO A 115 33.91 -8.06 40.08
CA PRO A 115 34.47 -9.22 39.41
C PRO A 115 33.77 -9.41 38.05
N PRO A 116 34.46 -9.92 37.02
CA PRO A 116 33.86 -10.07 35.71
C PRO A 116 32.61 -10.92 35.87
N LEU A 117 31.46 -10.30 35.60
CA LEU A 117 30.19 -11.00 35.50
C LEU A 117 30.44 -12.19 34.58
N GLU A 118 30.16 -13.40 35.06
CA GLU A 118 30.19 -14.61 34.26
C GLU A 118 29.60 -14.28 32.89
N GLN A 119 30.42 -14.40 31.83
CA GLN A 119 29.91 -14.28 30.48
C GLN A 119 28.73 -15.26 30.40
N PRO A 120 27.51 -14.80 30.12
CA PRO A 120 26.40 -15.72 30.00
C PRO A 120 26.77 -16.66 28.86
N SER A 121 26.76 -17.96 29.16
CA SER A 121 26.75 -18.99 28.13
C SER A 121 25.70 -18.61 27.07
N PRO A 122 25.95 -18.80 25.76
CA PRO A 122 25.10 -18.27 24.68
C PRO A 122 23.80 -19.08 24.51
N SER A 123 23.06 -19.28 25.61
CA SER A 123 21.85 -20.11 25.68
C SER A 123 20.91 -19.61 26.78
N GLY A 124 20.37 -18.40 26.58
CA GLY A 124 19.23 -17.84 27.31
C GLY A 124 18.72 -16.61 26.56
N PRO A 125 17.40 -16.42 26.38
CA PRO A 125 16.88 -15.49 25.39
C PRO A 125 17.24 -14.06 25.79
N THR A 126 17.99 -13.38 24.91
CA THR A 126 18.06 -11.93 24.88
C THR A 126 16.65 -11.37 25.04
N ALA A 127 16.44 -10.51 26.04
CA ALA A 127 15.18 -9.82 26.22
C ALA A 127 14.89 -9.06 24.92
N GLN A 128 13.92 -9.54 24.16
CA GLN A 128 13.56 -8.92 22.88
C GLN A 128 13.09 -7.49 23.15
N PRO A 129 13.44 -6.51 22.29
CA PRO A 129 12.86 -5.18 22.37
C PRO A 129 11.31 -5.27 22.33
N PRO A 130 10.58 -4.24 22.76
CA PRO A 130 9.12 -4.22 22.59
C PRO A 130 8.76 -4.34 21.09
N PRO A 131 7.67 -5.04 20.71
CA PRO A 131 7.30 -5.33 19.32
C PRO A 131 7.27 -4.12 18.37
N ASP A 132 6.94 -2.94 18.90
CA ASP A 132 6.84 -1.68 18.15
C ASP A 132 8.20 -1.15 17.67
N LEU A 133 9.30 -1.63 18.25
CA LEU A 133 10.68 -1.28 17.87
C LEU A 133 11.35 -2.34 17.01
N TRP A 134 10.63 -3.39 16.61
CA TRP A 134 11.21 -4.48 15.84
C TRP A 134 11.48 -4.07 14.41
N THR A 135 12.65 -4.47 13.94
CA THR A 135 13.05 -4.41 12.55
C THR A 135 12.17 -5.33 11.68
N ALA A 136 12.16 -5.09 10.37
CA ALA A 136 11.44 -5.90 9.41
C ALA A 136 11.79 -7.40 9.50
N GLN A 137 13.07 -7.71 9.73
CA GLN A 137 13.58 -9.07 9.87
C GLN A 137 13.18 -9.71 11.21
N GLU A 138 13.14 -8.96 12.32
CA GLU A 138 12.66 -9.50 13.59
C GLU A 138 11.17 -9.85 13.55
N LYS A 139 10.37 -9.02 12.87
CA LYS A 139 8.95 -9.31 12.59
C LYS A 139 8.80 -10.56 11.72
N ARG A 140 9.65 -10.75 10.71
CA ARG A 140 9.75 -11.99 9.91
C ARG A 140 10.04 -13.21 10.76
N ASP A 141 11.04 -13.11 11.64
CA ASP A 141 11.47 -14.21 12.49
C ASP A 141 10.42 -14.56 13.55
N LEU A 142 9.65 -13.58 14.05
CA LEU A 142 8.46 -13.85 14.85
C LEU A 142 7.43 -14.65 14.04
N ALA A 143 7.06 -14.18 12.85
CA ALA A 143 6.07 -14.86 12.01
C ALA A 143 6.48 -16.31 11.75
N ARG A 144 7.75 -16.54 11.35
CA ARG A 144 8.30 -17.90 11.14
C ARG A 144 8.23 -18.78 12.39
N ARG A 145 8.54 -18.23 13.57
CA ARG A 145 8.45 -18.97 14.84
C ARG A 145 7.00 -19.36 15.16
N ARG A 146 6.05 -18.45 14.97
CA ARG A 146 4.61 -18.73 15.17
C ARG A 146 4.13 -19.84 14.22
N LEU A 147 4.48 -19.75 12.93
CA LEU A 147 4.15 -20.77 11.93
C LEU A 147 4.74 -22.15 12.31
N GLY A 148 6.01 -22.21 12.68
CA GLY A 148 6.67 -23.47 13.10
C GLY A 148 6.08 -24.09 14.38
N GLN A 149 5.39 -23.29 15.19
CA GLN A 149 4.69 -23.72 16.40
C GLN A 149 3.18 -23.94 16.18
N GLY A 150 2.67 -23.74 14.96
CA GLY A 150 1.24 -23.82 14.65
C GLY A 150 0.39 -22.77 15.39
N GLN A 151 0.99 -21.65 15.76
CA GLN A 151 0.31 -20.56 16.46
C GLN A 151 -0.24 -19.51 15.47
N ALA A 152 -1.41 -18.96 15.79
CA ALA A 152 -2.03 -17.89 15.01
C ALA A 152 -1.18 -16.60 15.00
N LEU A 153 -1.37 -15.82 13.94
CA LEU A 153 -0.78 -14.49 13.75
C LEU A 153 -1.79 -13.35 14.03
N ALA A 154 -3.02 -13.70 14.39
CA ALA A 154 -4.09 -12.77 14.69
C ALA A 154 -3.69 -11.72 15.74
N GLY A 155 -4.01 -10.46 15.45
CA GLY A 155 -3.77 -9.30 16.31
C GLY A 155 -2.31 -8.90 16.51
N LEU A 156 -1.35 -9.54 15.82
CA LEU A 156 0.05 -9.15 15.89
C LEU A 156 0.31 -7.83 15.15
N ASP A 157 1.31 -7.07 15.62
CA ASP A 157 1.90 -6.00 14.83
C ASP A 157 3.05 -6.56 13.99
N LEU A 158 2.79 -6.67 12.69
CA LEU A 158 3.75 -7.03 11.64
C LEU A 158 3.97 -5.87 10.65
N SER A 159 3.63 -4.64 11.03
CA SER A 159 3.75 -3.43 10.19
C SER A 159 5.20 -3.21 9.77
N GLY A 160 5.44 -2.95 8.48
CA GLY A 160 6.77 -2.82 7.90
C GLY A 160 7.61 -4.12 7.92
N GLY A 161 7.02 -5.26 8.30
CA GLY A 161 7.68 -6.55 8.35
C GLY A 161 8.04 -7.09 6.96
N ASP A 162 9.15 -7.83 6.86
CA ASP A 162 9.47 -8.60 5.65
C ASP A 162 8.81 -9.98 5.72
N LEU A 163 7.65 -10.10 5.08
CA LEU A 163 6.90 -11.35 4.99
C LEU A 163 7.05 -12.02 3.62
N THR A 164 7.98 -11.56 2.79
CA THR A 164 8.18 -12.04 1.42
C THR A 164 8.39 -13.55 1.37
N LEU A 165 7.83 -14.20 0.34
CA LEU A 165 7.98 -15.64 0.07
C LEU A 165 7.50 -16.56 1.20
N LEU A 166 6.78 -16.06 2.20
CA LEU A 166 6.24 -16.92 3.25
C LEU A 166 5.00 -17.67 2.75
N ASP A 167 4.81 -18.88 3.28
CA ASP A 167 3.55 -19.60 3.16
C ASP A 167 2.70 -19.31 4.41
N LEU A 168 1.72 -18.44 4.23
CA LEU A 168 0.71 -18.06 5.21
C LEU A 168 -0.66 -18.67 4.85
N SER A 169 -0.70 -19.69 4.00
CA SER A 169 -1.94 -20.32 3.55
C SER A 169 -2.71 -20.90 4.74
N GLY A 170 -4.02 -20.63 4.78
CA GLY A 170 -4.93 -21.10 5.84
C GLY A 170 -4.67 -20.52 7.24
N GLN A 171 -3.75 -19.56 7.38
CA GLN A 171 -3.43 -18.97 8.68
C GLN A 171 -4.52 -18.00 9.15
N ASP A 172 -4.60 -17.81 10.47
CA ASP A 172 -5.42 -16.78 11.10
C ASP A 172 -4.60 -15.51 11.34
N LEU A 173 -4.88 -14.48 10.54
CA LEU A 173 -4.30 -13.12 10.55
C LEU A 173 -5.38 -12.06 10.87
N ARG A 174 -6.47 -12.46 11.53
CA ARG A 174 -7.55 -11.51 11.87
C ARG A 174 -7.01 -10.35 12.71
N GLY A 175 -7.35 -9.13 12.30
CA GLY A 175 -6.96 -7.91 13.01
C GLY A 175 -5.45 -7.68 13.12
N THR A 176 -4.62 -8.40 12.35
CA THR A 176 -3.17 -8.18 12.30
C THR A 176 -2.88 -6.82 11.67
N LEU A 177 -1.88 -6.10 12.20
CA LEU A 177 -1.37 -4.88 11.59
C LEU A 177 -0.26 -5.25 10.61
N LEU A 178 -0.47 -4.96 9.34
CA LEU A 178 0.41 -5.24 8.20
C LEU A 178 0.70 -3.96 7.41
N MET A 179 0.53 -2.79 8.04
CA MET A 179 0.78 -1.50 7.40
C MET A 179 2.20 -1.43 6.83
N GLY A 180 2.32 -1.17 5.54
CA GLY A 180 3.62 -1.10 4.84
C GLY A 180 4.43 -2.40 4.83
N ALA A 181 3.84 -3.53 5.21
CA ALA A 181 4.53 -4.82 5.22
C ALA A 181 4.86 -5.27 3.79
N ASP A 182 6.00 -5.95 3.64
CA ASP A 182 6.40 -6.54 2.36
C ASP A 182 5.90 -7.98 2.27
N LEU A 183 4.82 -8.17 1.53
CA LEU A 183 4.14 -9.45 1.32
C LEU A 183 4.36 -9.98 -0.12
N ARG A 184 5.35 -9.45 -0.86
CA ARG A 184 5.61 -9.88 -2.23
C ARG A 184 5.88 -11.39 -2.32
N ASN A 185 5.24 -12.03 -3.30
CA ASN A 185 5.32 -13.49 -3.52
C ASN A 185 4.92 -14.34 -2.29
N THR A 186 4.08 -13.81 -1.39
CA THR A 186 3.57 -14.54 -0.22
C THR A 186 2.32 -15.31 -0.60
N SER A 187 2.19 -16.56 -0.12
CA SER A 187 0.95 -17.31 -0.26
C SER A 187 0.04 -17.02 0.93
N LEU A 188 -1.14 -16.47 0.67
CA LEU A 188 -2.22 -16.22 1.64
C LEU A 188 -3.47 -17.03 1.26
N ILE A 189 -3.31 -18.11 0.50
CA ILE A 189 -4.41 -18.93 -0.01
C ILE A 189 -5.26 -19.43 1.15
N GLY A 190 -6.56 -19.10 1.16
CA GLY A 190 -7.50 -19.50 2.21
C GLY A 190 -7.20 -18.91 3.60
N ALA A 191 -6.28 -17.94 3.72
CA ALA A 191 -5.98 -17.29 4.98
C ALA A 191 -7.15 -16.44 5.47
N ASN A 192 -7.32 -16.32 6.78
CA ASN A 192 -8.30 -15.41 7.37
C ASN A 192 -7.60 -14.12 7.76
N VAL A 193 -7.82 -13.08 6.96
CA VAL A 193 -7.22 -11.74 7.06
C VAL A 193 -8.29 -10.69 7.40
N ALA A 194 -9.44 -11.13 7.94
CA ALA A 194 -10.56 -10.24 8.22
C ALA A 194 -10.20 -9.15 9.24
N GLY A 195 -10.58 -7.91 8.94
CA GLY A 195 -10.30 -6.73 9.75
C GLY A 195 -8.81 -6.39 9.92
N ALA A 196 -7.91 -7.02 9.17
CA ALA A 196 -6.49 -6.66 9.18
C ALA A 196 -6.28 -5.29 8.50
N ASN A 197 -5.22 -4.60 8.90
CA ASN A 197 -4.79 -3.38 8.23
C ASN A 197 -3.57 -3.69 7.34
N LEU A 198 -3.75 -3.68 6.02
CA LEU A 198 -2.72 -3.85 5.00
C LEU A 198 -2.37 -2.54 4.28
N ASP A 199 -2.64 -1.37 4.90
CA ASP A 199 -2.45 -0.09 4.24
C ASP A 199 -0.99 0.10 3.81
N GLY A 200 -0.79 0.41 2.53
CA GLY A 200 0.54 0.58 1.93
C GLY A 200 1.38 -0.70 1.83
N ALA A 201 0.80 -1.88 2.09
CA ALA A 201 1.52 -3.14 1.95
C ALA A 201 1.89 -3.44 0.48
N LYS A 202 2.92 -4.25 0.29
CA LYS A 202 3.40 -4.69 -1.02
C LYS A 202 2.97 -6.11 -1.30
N LEU A 203 2.08 -6.31 -2.26
CA LEU A 203 1.44 -7.58 -2.58
C LEU A 203 1.79 -8.09 -3.98
N GLU A 204 2.79 -7.53 -4.66
CA GLU A 204 3.13 -7.99 -6.02
C GLU A 204 3.53 -9.47 -6.01
N GLY A 205 2.86 -10.26 -6.86
CA GLY A 205 3.02 -11.71 -6.94
C GLY A 205 2.47 -12.49 -5.74
N ALA A 206 1.83 -11.85 -4.76
CA ALA A 206 1.13 -12.53 -3.69
C ALA A 206 -0.13 -13.24 -4.20
N THR A 207 -0.56 -14.28 -3.49
CA THR A 207 -1.76 -15.06 -3.84
C THR A 207 -2.72 -15.07 -2.66
N LEU A 208 -3.86 -14.39 -2.78
CA LEU A 208 -4.94 -14.31 -1.78
C LEU A 208 -6.18 -15.11 -2.22
N GLU A 209 -6.00 -16.16 -3.02
CA GLU A 209 -7.11 -16.97 -3.51
C GLU A 209 -7.90 -17.58 -2.35
N ARG A 210 -9.22 -17.41 -2.37
CA ARG A 210 -10.15 -17.89 -1.34
C ARG A 210 -9.85 -17.38 0.07
N ALA A 211 -9.02 -16.34 0.21
CA ALA A 211 -8.77 -15.70 1.49
C ALA A 211 -10.03 -14.94 1.97
N VAL A 212 -10.15 -14.77 3.29
CA VAL A 212 -11.22 -13.99 3.92
C VAL A 212 -10.65 -12.64 4.32
N LEU A 213 -11.04 -11.58 3.62
CA LEU A 213 -10.59 -10.20 3.80
C LEU A 213 -11.72 -9.26 4.23
N ARG A 214 -12.79 -9.80 4.83
CA ARG A 214 -13.95 -9.02 5.27
C ARG A 214 -13.53 -7.83 6.13
N GLY A 215 -13.95 -6.62 5.73
CA GLY A 215 -13.63 -5.37 6.44
C GLY A 215 -12.13 -5.07 6.57
N ALA A 216 -11.27 -5.72 5.79
CA ALA A 216 -9.84 -5.43 5.80
C ALA A 216 -9.55 -4.09 5.10
N SER A 217 -8.57 -3.36 5.61
CA SER A 217 -8.09 -2.13 4.97
C SER A 217 -6.91 -2.46 4.06
N LEU A 218 -7.00 -2.06 2.79
CA LEU A 218 -6.00 -2.23 1.74
C LEU A 218 -5.74 -0.89 1.03
N ALA A 219 -5.84 0.23 1.77
CA ALA A 219 -5.57 1.54 1.19
C ALA A 219 -4.11 1.65 0.75
N LEU A 220 -3.84 2.31 -0.38
CA LEU A 220 -2.49 2.53 -0.91
C LEU A 220 -1.68 1.25 -1.20
N VAL A 221 -2.32 0.08 -1.25
CA VAL A 221 -1.62 -1.19 -1.46
C VAL A 221 -1.00 -1.27 -2.86
N GLU A 222 0.19 -1.86 -2.96
CA GLU A 222 0.86 -2.16 -4.23
C GLU A 222 0.56 -3.61 -4.62
N ALA A 223 -0.51 -3.85 -5.39
CA ALA A 223 -1.00 -5.21 -5.67
C ALA A 223 -1.16 -5.48 -7.18
N SER A 224 -0.18 -5.05 -7.97
CA SER A 224 -0.14 -5.31 -9.41
C SER A 224 -0.11 -6.82 -9.69
N GLY A 225 -1.04 -7.30 -10.51
CA GLY A 225 -1.13 -8.71 -10.91
C GLY A 225 -1.43 -9.71 -9.78
N VAL A 226 -1.87 -9.24 -8.61
CA VAL A 226 -2.20 -10.10 -7.47
C VAL A 226 -3.45 -10.95 -7.78
N SER A 227 -3.51 -12.18 -7.25
CA SER A 227 -4.70 -13.03 -7.37
C SER A 227 -5.55 -12.98 -6.10
N PHE A 228 -6.77 -12.44 -6.21
CA PHE A 228 -7.83 -12.50 -5.19
C PHE A 228 -8.91 -13.52 -5.55
N ARG A 229 -8.68 -14.46 -6.47
CA ARG A 229 -9.75 -15.33 -7.01
C ARG A 229 -10.56 -16.02 -5.91
N GLY A 230 -11.88 -15.84 -5.98
CA GLY A 230 -12.81 -16.43 -5.01
C GLY A 230 -12.62 -15.97 -3.56
N ALA A 231 -11.87 -14.89 -3.32
CA ALA A 231 -11.73 -14.29 -1.99
C ALA A 231 -13.05 -13.65 -1.54
N ASP A 232 -13.19 -13.52 -0.22
CA ASP A 232 -14.28 -12.81 0.42
C ASP A 232 -13.81 -11.42 0.85
N LEU A 233 -14.14 -10.42 0.04
CA LEU A 233 -13.80 -8.99 0.16
C LEU A 233 -14.99 -8.15 0.63
N GLU A 234 -16.02 -8.75 1.24
CA GLU A 234 -17.19 -8.04 1.77
C GLU A 234 -16.74 -6.88 2.69
N GLU A 235 -17.19 -5.67 2.37
CA GLU A 235 -16.82 -4.42 3.07
C GLU A 235 -15.30 -4.12 3.16
N ALA A 236 -14.47 -4.77 2.33
CA ALA A 236 -13.04 -4.45 2.27
C ALA A 236 -12.82 -3.06 1.64
N VAL A 237 -11.73 -2.39 2.03
CA VAL A 237 -11.46 -1.00 1.62
C VAL A 237 -10.18 -0.93 0.80
N PHE A 238 -10.31 -0.59 -0.48
CA PHE A 238 -9.24 -0.22 -1.39
C PHE A 238 -9.40 1.27 -1.71
N GLU A 239 -8.63 2.12 -1.04
CA GLU A 239 -8.54 3.53 -1.40
C GLU A 239 -7.16 3.80 -2.00
N ARG A 240 -7.13 4.38 -3.21
CA ARG A 240 -5.88 4.80 -3.86
C ARG A 240 -4.87 3.66 -4.06
N ALA A 241 -5.39 2.44 -4.19
CA ALA A 241 -4.61 1.22 -4.42
C ALA A 241 -4.13 1.10 -5.87
N MET A 242 -2.99 0.41 -6.04
CA MET A 242 -2.41 0.05 -7.34
C MET A 242 -2.77 -1.42 -7.64
N LEU A 243 -3.74 -1.62 -8.54
CA LEU A 243 -4.33 -2.90 -8.89
C LEU A 243 -4.22 -3.26 -10.39
N PRO A 244 -3.21 -2.82 -11.17
CA PRO A 244 -3.17 -3.14 -12.59
C PRO A 244 -3.05 -4.64 -12.81
N GLY A 245 -3.94 -5.22 -13.62
CA GLY A 245 -3.97 -6.65 -13.92
C GLY A 245 -4.33 -7.55 -12.73
N ALA A 246 -4.81 -7.01 -11.60
CA ALA A 246 -5.24 -7.81 -10.45
C ALA A 246 -6.46 -8.68 -10.81
N ASP A 247 -6.49 -9.91 -10.29
CA ASP A 247 -7.52 -10.89 -10.58
C ASP A 247 -8.50 -11.04 -9.40
N PHE A 248 -9.67 -10.42 -9.55
CA PHE A 248 -10.84 -10.48 -8.68
C PHE A 248 -11.91 -11.47 -9.20
N SER A 249 -11.54 -12.47 -10.01
CA SER A 249 -12.54 -13.39 -10.56
C SER A 249 -13.30 -14.14 -9.46
N GLY A 250 -14.63 -14.10 -9.53
CA GLY A 250 -15.52 -14.82 -8.60
C GLY A 250 -15.44 -14.37 -7.14
N VAL A 251 -14.93 -13.18 -6.84
CA VAL A 251 -14.91 -12.65 -5.47
C VAL A 251 -16.32 -12.34 -4.97
N ASN A 252 -16.52 -12.49 -3.66
CA ASN A 252 -17.60 -11.77 -2.97
C ASN A 252 -17.07 -10.42 -2.53
N ALA A 253 -17.52 -9.34 -3.14
CA ALA A 253 -17.09 -7.97 -2.86
C ALA A 253 -18.31 -7.06 -2.65
N THR A 254 -19.33 -7.61 -1.98
CA THR A 254 -20.53 -6.86 -1.59
C THR A 254 -20.12 -5.72 -0.65
N GLY A 255 -20.55 -4.49 -0.96
CA GLY A 255 -20.22 -3.29 -0.19
C GLY A 255 -18.71 -2.94 -0.17
N VAL A 256 -17.91 -3.49 -1.09
CA VAL A 256 -16.48 -3.14 -1.18
C VAL A 256 -16.31 -1.66 -1.56
N THR A 257 -15.26 -1.03 -1.05
CA THR A 257 -14.80 0.28 -1.51
C THR A 257 -13.57 0.11 -2.40
N ILE A 258 -13.62 0.59 -3.64
CA ILE A 258 -12.51 0.64 -4.61
C ILE A 258 -12.47 2.07 -5.18
N GLU A 259 -12.12 3.05 -4.34
CA GLU A 259 -12.15 4.48 -4.69
C GLU A 259 -10.76 5.03 -5.02
N GLU A 260 -10.71 5.90 -6.04
CA GLU A 260 -9.47 6.55 -6.50
C GLU A 260 -8.33 5.57 -6.86
N CYS A 261 -8.67 4.34 -7.23
CA CYS A 261 -7.74 3.26 -7.55
C CYS A 261 -7.28 3.26 -9.01
N LEU A 262 -6.10 2.68 -9.23
CA LEU A 262 -5.60 2.32 -10.58
C LEU A 262 -5.74 0.82 -10.79
N ALA A 263 -6.84 0.40 -11.41
CA ALA A 263 -7.24 -0.99 -11.65
C ALA A 263 -7.37 -1.31 -13.16
N THR A 264 -6.50 -0.71 -13.98
CA THR A 264 -6.43 -0.96 -15.43
C THR A 264 -6.20 -2.45 -15.71
N GLN A 265 -6.93 -3.02 -16.66
CA GLN A 265 -6.85 -4.44 -17.04
C GLN A 265 -7.15 -5.43 -15.89
N ALA A 266 -7.74 -4.98 -14.77
CA ALA A 266 -8.17 -5.87 -13.71
C ALA A 266 -9.31 -6.80 -14.16
N ILE A 267 -9.42 -7.96 -13.54
CA ILE A 267 -10.38 -9.01 -13.91
C ILE A 267 -11.40 -9.19 -12.79
N PHE A 268 -12.65 -8.82 -13.03
CA PHE A 268 -13.81 -8.96 -12.14
C PHE A 268 -14.82 -9.98 -12.70
N GLU A 269 -14.38 -10.95 -13.49
CA GLU A 269 -15.27 -11.92 -14.12
C GLU A 269 -16.07 -12.70 -13.07
N GLY A 270 -17.40 -12.63 -13.16
CA GLY A 270 -18.32 -13.27 -12.23
C GLY A 270 -18.22 -12.78 -10.77
N ALA A 271 -17.59 -11.62 -10.53
CA ALA A 271 -17.53 -11.03 -9.19
C ALA A 271 -18.92 -10.58 -8.71
N VAL A 272 -19.13 -10.59 -7.39
CA VAL A 272 -20.30 -9.99 -6.73
C VAL A 272 -19.87 -8.63 -6.18
N LEU A 273 -20.27 -7.56 -6.85
CA LEU A 273 -19.98 -6.16 -6.54
C LEU A 273 -21.28 -5.40 -6.21
N GLU A 274 -22.21 -6.07 -5.54
CA GLU A 274 -23.48 -5.46 -5.12
C GLU A 274 -23.19 -4.36 -4.09
N GLU A 275 -23.78 -3.18 -4.29
CA GLU A 275 -23.56 -2.00 -3.44
C GLU A 275 -22.09 -1.54 -3.35
N ALA A 276 -21.24 -1.95 -4.31
CA ALA A 276 -19.84 -1.54 -4.34
C ALA A 276 -19.67 -0.04 -4.64
N GLU A 277 -18.76 0.61 -3.91
CA GLU A 277 -18.38 2.02 -4.09
C GLU A 277 -17.06 2.08 -4.86
N MET A 278 -17.11 2.44 -6.15
CA MET A 278 -15.98 2.37 -7.09
C MET A 278 -15.71 3.72 -7.78
N ALA A 279 -16.12 4.82 -7.13
CA ALA A 279 -16.06 6.16 -7.70
C ALA A 279 -14.62 6.62 -7.98
N ARG A 280 -14.45 7.42 -9.05
CA ARG A 280 -13.19 8.07 -9.44
C ARG A 280 -12.01 7.13 -9.68
N SER A 281 -12.27 5.84 -9.88
CA SER A 281 -11.26 4.82 -10.15
C SER A 281 -11.04 4.61 -11.65
N ASN A 282 -9.85 4.11 -12.02
CA ASN A 282 -9.52 3.75 -13.39
C ASN A 282 -9.60 2.24 -13.58
N PHE A 283 -10.59 1.80 -14.35
CA PHE A 283 -10.83 0.42 -14.79
C PHE A 283 -10.75 0.30 -16.32
N ASP A 284 -9.94 1.13 -16.99
CA ASP A 284 -9.73 1.03 -18.43
C ASP A 284 -9.26 -0.40 -18.78
N GLU A 285 -9.88 -0.96 -19.82
CA GLU A 285 -9.64 -2.33 -20.32
C GLU A 285 -9.93 -3.46 -19.30
N ALA A 286 -10.60 -3.17 -18.18
CA ALA A 286 -10.97 -4.18 -17.20
C ALA A 286 -12.06 -5.13 -17.71
N ASN A 287 -12.12 -6.34 -17.14
CA ASN A 287 -13.10 -7.36 -17.49
C ASN A 287 -14.10 -7.61 -16.36
N PHE A 288 -15.31 -7.09 -16.48
CA PHE A 288 -16.45 -7.30 -15.58
C PHE A 288 -17.45 -8.34 -16.09
N ARG A 289 -17.09 -9.18 -17.06
CA ARG A 289 -18.05 -10.10 -17.71
C ARG A 289 -18.83 -10.91 -16.68
N GLY A 290 -20.16 -10.85 -16.75
CA GLY A 290 -21.06 -11.61 -15.87
C GLY A 290 -21.05 -11.20 -14.40
N ALA A 291 -20.41 -10.10 -14.02
CA ALA A 291 -20.43 -9.60 -12.65
C ALA A 291 -21.84 -9.15 -12.21
N SER A 292 -22.16 -9.33 -10.92
CA SER A 292 -23.29 -8.65 -10.27
C SER A 292 -22.79 -7.30 -9.76
N MET A 293 -23.49 -6.23 -10.11
CA MET A 293 -23.18 -4.83 -9.81
C MET A 293 -24.47 -4.07 -9.46
N THR A 294 -25.44 -4.76 -8.85
CA THR A 294 -26.71 -4.16 -8.43
C THR A 294 -26.42 -3.01 -7.46
N ASP A 295 -26.99 -1.84 -7.73
CA ASP A 295 -26.82 -0.60 -6.97
C ASP A 295 -25.36 -0.16 -6.77
N ALA A 296 -24.42 -0.68 -7.56
CA ALA A 296 -23.02 -0.27 -7.53
C ALA A 296 -22.83 1.17 -8.06
N ARG A 297 -21.71 1.76 -7.68
CA ARG A 297 -21.43 3.19 -7.84
C ARG A 297 -20.08 3.40 -8.53
N ILE A 298 -20.12 3.93 -9.74
CA ILE A 298 -18.95 4.17 -10.60
C ILE A 298 -18.88 5.65 -11.05
N GLU A 299 -19.38 6.57 -10.22
CA GLU A 299 -19.37 8.01 -10.50
C GLU A 299 -17.94 8.50 -10.77
N GLY A 300 -17.76 9.20 -11.89
CA GLY A 300 -16.46 9.72 -12.33
C GLY A 300 -15.38 8.66 -12.62
N ALA A 301 -15.73 7.36 -12.66
CA ALA A 301 -14.79 6.30 -12.98
C ALA A 301 -14.50 6.23 -14.49
N SER A 302 -13.30 5.74 -14.85
CA SER A 302 -12.92 5.45 -16.24
C SER A 302 -13.05 3.95 -16.50
N LEU A 303 -13.82 3.57 -17.52
CA LEU A 303 -14.05 2.19 -17.96
C LEU A 303 -13.87 2.08 -19.48
N ARG A 304 -12.92 2.84 -20.05
CA ARG A 304 -12.72 2.86 -21.50
C ARG A 304 -12.34 1.47 -21.98
N ASN A 305 -12.95 1.02 -23.07
CA ASN A 305 -12.71 -0.31 -23.65
C ASN A 305 -12.96 -1.49 -22.70
N ALA A 306 -13.60 -1.27 -21.53
CA ALA A 306 -13.86 -2.34 -20.58
C ALA A 306 -14.91 -3.33 -21.12
N CYS A 307 -14.82 -4.58 -20.67
CA CYS A 307 -15.80 -5.62 -20.97
C CYS A 307 -16.80 -5.75 -19.82
N LEU A 308 -18.02 -5.28 -20.02
CA LEU A 308 -19.17 -5.40 -19.12
C LEU A 308 -20.30 -6.23 -19.74
N ASP A 309 -19.97 -7.18 -20.63
CA ASP A 309 -20.98 -8.06 -21.21
C ASP A 309 -21.67 -8.87 -20.11
N GLN A 310 -23.00 -9.02 -20.21
CA GLN A 310 -23.81 -9.90 -19.37
C GLN A 310 -23.81 -9.54 -17.87
N ILE A 311 -23.44 -8.31 -17.51
CA ILE A 311 -23.52 -7.87 -16.10
C ILE A 311 -24.97 -7.77 -15.61
N GLY A 312 -25.17 -7.98 -14.32
CA GLY A 312 -26.39 -7.62 -13.60
C GLY A 312 -26.19 -6.31 -12.86
N ALA A 313 -26.71 -5.19 -13.35
CA ALA A 313 -26.39 -3.84 -12.86
C ALA A 313 -27.66 -2.98 -12.75
N GLN A 314 -28.70 -3.55 -12.14
CA GLN A 314 -29.92 -2.81 -11.83
C GLN A 314 -29.58 -1.66 -10.86
N GLY A 315 -30.07 -0.46 -11.14
CA GLY A 315 -29.82 0.70 -10.28
C GLY A 315 -28.38 1.25 -10.29
N LEU A 316 -27.49 0.73 -11.17
CA LEU A 316 -26.11 1.20 -11.30
C LEU A 316 -26.03 2.72 -11.46
N ARG A 317 -25.11 3.34 -10.72
CA ARG A 317 -24.85 4.79 -10.79
C ARG A 317 -23.54 5.05 -11.51
N ALA A 318 -23.64 5.49 -12.75
CA ALA A 318 -22.54 5.86 -13.63
C ALA A 318 -22.69 7.32 -14.07
N SER A 319 -22.94 8.22 -13.13
CA SER A 319 -23.09 9.66 -13.37
C SER A 319 -21.78 10.43 -13.14
N ASP A 320 -21.86 11.75 -13.13
CA ASP A 320 -20.77 12.66 -12.74
C ASP A 320 -19.47 12.45 -13.55
N GLY A 321 -19.61 12.34 -14.87
CA GLY A 321 -18.47 12.26 -15.78
C GLY A 321 -17.82 10.88 -15.88
N ALA A 322 -18.51 9.81 -15.46
CA ALA A 322 -18.05 8.44 -15.75
C ALA A 322 -17.80 8.27 -17.26
N ASP A 323 -16.70 7.60 -17.62
CA ASP A 323 -16.27 7.43 -19.01
C ASP A 323 -16.27 5.95 -19.41
N LEU A 324 -17.29 5.55 -20.15
CA LEU A 324 -17.49 4.22 -20.71
C LEU A 324 -17.28 4.22 -22.23
N SER A 325 -16.42 5.10 -22.76
CA SER A 325 -16.12 5.13 -24.20
C SER A 325 -15.63 3.77 -24.69
N GLU A 326 -16.21 3.28 -25.79
CA GLU A 326 -15.91 1.98 -26.40
C GLU A 326 -16.14 0.75 -25.48
N ALA A 327 -16.78 0.94 -24.32
CA ALA A 327 -17.07 -0.15 -23.40
C ALA A 327 -18.12 -1.11 -23.99
N ARG A 328 -18.00 -2.40 -23.67
CA ARG A 328 -18.93 -3.44 -24.15
C ARG A 328 -19.91 -3.81 -23.05
N LEU A 329 -21.18 -3.46 -23.21
CA LEU A 329 -22.29 -3.73 -22.29
C LEU A 329 -23.37 -4.62 -22.94
N ARG A 330 -22.96 -5.58 -23.78
CA ARG A 330 -23.92 -6.41 -24.52
C ARG A 330 -24.66 -7.33 -23.57
N TRP A 331 -25.98 -7.44 -23.73
CA TRP A 331 -26.85 -8.24 -22.86
C TRP A 331 -26.79 -7.87 -21.37
N ALA A 332 -26.34 -6.65 -21.04
CA ALA A 332 -26.31 -6.16 -19.67
C ALA A 332 -27.74 -5.89 -19.16
N LYS A 333 -27.97 -6.13 -17.87
CA LYS A 333 -29.22 -5.76 -17.18
C LYS A 333 -29.01 -4.45 -16.44
N LEU A 334 -29.49 -3.35 -17.02
CA LEU A 334 -29.26 -1.97 -16.57
C LEU A 334 -30.58 -1.26 -16.24
N SER A 335 -31.60 -2.00 -15.83
CA SER A 335 -32.89 -1.40 -15.49
C SER A 335 -32.73 -0.38 -14.36
N GLY A 336 -33.28 0.81 -14.55
CA GLY A 336 -33.16 1.92 -13.60
C GLY A 336 -31.74 2.49 -13.41
N ALA A 337 -30.75 2.05 -14.19
CA ALA A 337 -29.40 2.59 -14.10
C ALA A 337 -29.34 4.07 -14.52
N SER A 338 -28.43 4.84 -13.93
CA SER A 338 -28.19 6.24 -14.28
C SER A 338 -26.81 6.42 -14.90
N PHE A 339 -26.80 6.83 -16.16
CA PHE A 339 -25.66 7.26 -16.96
C PHE A 339 -25.71 8.77 -17.22
N SER A 340 -26.43 9.53 -16.38
CA SER A 340 -26.63 10.97 -16.61
C SER A 340 -25.29 11.70 -16.59
N GLU A 341 -25.05 12.59 -17.57
CA GLU A 341 -23.81 13.36 -17.72
C GLU A 341 -22.53 12.51 -17.89
N SER A 342 -22.67 11.26 -18.33
CA SER A 342 -21.54 10.35 -18.61
C SER A 342 -21.11 10.36 -20.09
N THR A 343 -19.99 9.70 -20.39
CA THR A 343 -19.51 9.48 -21.76
C THR A 343 -19.62 7.99 -22.12
N LEU A 344 -20.30 7.70 -23.22
CA LEU A 344 -20.51 6.37 -23.82
C LEU A 344 -20.25 6.41 -25.33
N ILE A 345 -19.30 7.21 -25.79
CA ILE A 345 -18.95 7.33 -27.22
C ILE A 345 -18.52 5.95 -27.73
N GLY A 346 -19.15 5.47 -28.80
CA GLY A 346 -18.88 4.14 -29.37
C GLY A 346 -19.22 2.95 -28.46
N ALA A 347 -19.86 3.16 -27.30
CA ALA A 347 -20.19 2.08 -26.38
C ALA A 347 -21.18 1.10 -27.01
N LYS A 348 -21.04 -0.19 -26.66
CA LYS A 348 -21.82 -1.29 -27.27
C LYS A 348 -22.84 -1.85 -26.29
N LEU A 349 -24.09 -1.44 -26.41
CA LEU A 349 -25.20 -1.80 -25.53
C LEU A 349 -26.18 -2.79 -26.20
N THR A 350 -25.83 -3.39 -27.33
CA THR A 350 -26.70 -4.31 -28.09
C THR A 350 -27.41 -5.34 -27.20
N GLU A 351 -28.73 -5.45 -27.37
CA GLU A 351 -29.63 -6.37 -26.66
C GLU A 351 -29.60 -6.24 -25.12
N SER A 352 -29.20 -5.09 -24.58
CA SER A 352 -29.27 -4.80 -23.13
C SER A 352 -30.68 -4.40 -22.68
N ASP A 353 -30.96 -4.58 -21.39
CA ASP A 353 -32.13 -4.04 -20.71
C ASP A 353 -31.81 -2.69 -20.10
N LEU A 354 -32.34 -1.63 -20.70
CA LEU A 354 -32.23 -0.22 -20.30
C LEU A 354 -33.56 0.30 -19.76
N THR A 355 -34.48 -0.56 -19.33
CA THR A 355 -35.82 -0.16 -18.88
C THR A 355 -35.71 0.88 -17.76
N ARG A 356 -36.30 2.06 -17.97
CA ARG A 356 -36.24 3.21 -17.05
C ARG A 356 -34.82 3.71 -16.72
N ALA A 357 -33.82 3.37 -17.54
CA ALA A 357 -32.48 3.93 -17.38
C ALA A 357 -32.47 5.43 -17.77
N SER A 358 -31.55 6.20 -17.18
CA SER A 358 -31.33 7.61 -17.52
C SER A 358 -29.99 7.79 -18.21
N PHE A 359 -30.01 8.40 -19.39
CA PHE A 359 -28.88 8.87 -20.18
C PHE A 359 -28.96 10.40 -20.36
N ALA A 360 -29.60 11.10 -19.42
CA ALA A 360 -29.80 12.54 -19.54
C ALA A 360 -28.46 13.27 -19.71
N LYS A 361 -28.32 14.09 -20.74
CA LYS A 361 -27.09 14.83 -21.09
C LYS A 361 -25.86 13.94 -21.34
N ALA A 362 -26.03 12.64 -21.52
CA ALA A 362 -24.92 11.73 -21.82
C ALA A 362 -24.38 11.97 -23.23
N ARG A 363 -23.08 11.72 -23.41
CA ARG A 363 -22.40 11.73 -24.71
C ARG A 363 -22.38 10.31 -25.26
N MET A 364 -23.15 10.04 -26.30
CA MET A 364 -23.38 8.70 -26.86
C MET A 364 -23.19 8.69 -28.38
N GLU A 365 -22.32 9.56 -28.90
CA GLU A 365 -22.01 9.63 -30.31
C GLU A 365 -21.50 8.27 -30.82
N GLY A 366 -22.11 7.74 -31.87
CA GLY A 366 -21.75 6.43 -32.43
C GLY A 366 -22.06 5.21 -31.55
N ALA A 367 -22.78 5.37 -30.43
CA ALA A 367 -23.13 4.24 -29.57
C ALA A 367 -24.02 3.21 -30.30
N GLU A 368 -23.81 1.92 -30.00
CA GLU A 368 -24.58 0.80 -30.55
C GLU A 368 -25.65 0.36 -29.53
N LEU A 369 -26.91 0.69 -29.79
CA LEU A 369 -28.10 0.33 -29.00
C LEU A 369 -29.06 -0.55 -29.80
N LEU A 370 -28.53 -1.44 -30.65
CA LEU A 370 -29.34 -2.36 -31.45
C LEU A 370 -30.20 -3.25 -30.55
N ALA A 371 -31.51 -3.32 -30.83
CA ALA A 371 -32.48 -4.18 -30.17
C ALA A 371 -32.50 -4.07 -28.62
N VAL A 372 -32.18 -2.91 -28.06
CA VAL A 372 -32.27 -2.67 -26.61
C VAL A 372 -33.72 -2.62 -26.12
N GLN A 373 -33.94 -3.00 -24.87
CA GLN A 373 -35.20 -2.77 -24.16
C GLN A 373 -35.09 -1.45 -23.38
N ALA A 374 -35.63 -0.36 -23.90
CA ALA A 374 -35.45 0.98 -23.35
C ALA A 374 -36.79 1.65 -23.00
N ARG A 375 -37.76 0.84 -22.55
CA ARG A 375 -39.10 1.32 -22.17
C ARG A 375 -38.99 2.34 -21.04
N GLY A 376 -39.54 3.53 -21.25
CA GLY A 376 -39.49 4.63 -20.29
C GLY A 376 -38.07 5.13 -19.96
N ALA A 377 -37.07 4.78 -20.77
CA ALA A 377 -35.72 5.32 -20.61
C ALA A 377 -35.69 6.82 -20.96
N SER A 378 -34.76 7.56 -20.36
CA SER A 378 -34.61 9.00 -20.60
C SER A 378 -33.30 9.31 -21.30
N PHE A 379 -33.36 9.81 -22.52
CA PHE A 379 -32.26 10.35 -23.32
C PHE A 379 -32.35 11.88 -23.45
N ALA A 380 -32.99 12.55 -22.48
CA ALA A 380 -33.16 14.00 -22.51
C ALA A 380 -31.81 14.72 -22.64
N GLU A 381 -31.69 15.63 -23.60
CA GLU A 381 -30.47 16.40 -23.91
C GLU A 381 -29.24 15.53 -24.22
N ALA A 382 -29.41 14.24 -24.50
CA ALA A 382 -28.30 13.34 -24.83
C ALA A 382 -27.76 13.63 -26.24
N ARG A 383 -26.44 13.51 -26.41
CA ARG A 383 -25.79 13.61 -27.72
C ARG A 383 -25.66 12.23 -28.33
N MET A 384 -26.46 11.94 -29.34
CA MET A 384 -26.62 10.60 -29.89
C MET A 384 -26.39 10.58 -31.41
N SER A 385 -25.58 11.52 -31.92
CA SER A 385 -25.30 11.61 -33.36
C SER A 385 -24.67 10.31 -33.86
N ALA A 386 -25.14 9.83 -35.02
CA ALA A 386 -24.71 8.57 -35.64
C ALA A 386 -24.83 7.31 -34.77
N SER A 387 -25.64 7.34 -33.71
CA SER A 387 -25.94 6.14 -32.90
C SER A 387 -26.89 5.18 -33.64
N SER A 388 -26.84 3.89 -33.29
CA SER A 388 -27.75 2.88 -33.83
C SER A 388 -28.73 2.43 -32.77
N LEU A 389 -30.01 2.66 -32.99
CA LEU A 389 -31.15 2.21 -32.16
C LEU A 389 -32.09 1.29 -32.95
N ALA A 390 -31.58 0.63 -34.00
CA ALA A 390 -32.42 -0.19 -34.86
C ALA A 390 -33.08 -1.33 -34.04
N GLY A 391 -34.39 -1.54 -34.25
CA GLY A 391 -35.19 -2.53 -33.52
C GLY A 391 -35.33 -2.29 -32.01
N ALA A 392 -34.90 -1.14 -31.48
CA ALA A 392 -35.02 -0.84 -30.05
C ALA A 392 -36.48 -0.68 -29.60
N ASP A 393 -36.81 -1.16 -28.40
CA ASP A 393 -38.11 -0.91 -27.77
C ASP A 393 -38.05 0.37 -26.92
N LEU A 394 -38.49 1.48 -27.52
CA LEU A 394 -38.44 2.85 -26.97
C LEU A 394 -39.81 3.33 -26.48
N LEU A 395 -40.71 2.41 -26.11
CA LEU A 395 -42.06 2.77 -25.66
C LEU A 395 -41.99 3.74 -24.48
N GLY A 396 -42.58 4.93 -24.63
CA GLY A 396 -42.60 5.97 -23.62
C GLY A 396 -41.22 6.56 -23.27
N ALA A 397 -40.19 6.32 -24.10
CA ALA A 397 -38.87 6.89 -23.89
C ALA A 397 -38.88 8.41 -24.11
N ARG A 398 -38.00 9.13 -23.40
CA ARG A 398 -37.85 10.58 -23.50
C ARG A 398 -36.61 10.94 -24.31
N PHE A 399 -36.76 11.80 -25.29
CA PHE A 399 -35.71 12.36 -26.16
C PHE A 399 -35.79 13.90 -26.21
N GLU A 400 -36.40 14.53 -25.20
CA GLU A 400 -36.47 15.98 -25.06
C GLU A 400 -35.10 16.63 -25.31
N GLY A 401 -34.98 17.47 -26.34
CA GLY A 401 -33.73 18.16 -26.65
C GLY A 401 -32.56 17.27 -27.07
N ALA A 402 -32.77 15.98 -27.34
CA ALA A 402 -31.70 15.06 -27.74
C ALA A 402 -31.17 15.36 -29.16
N GLU A 403 -29.88 15.17 -29.37
CA GLU A 403 -29.22 15.35 -30.67
C GLU A 403 -29.11 13.99 -31.39
N LEU A 404 -29.99 13.70 -32.35
CA LEU A 404 -30.07 12.41 -33.03
C LEU A 404 -29.61 12.47 -34.50
N ARG A 405 -28.83 13.48 -34.89
CA ARG A 405 -28.38 13.65 -36.27
C ARG A 405 -27.73 12.36 -36.80
N LEU A 406 -28.15 11.88 -37.98
CA LEU A 406 -27.66 10.64 -38.60
C LEU A 406 -27.91 9.35 -37.81
N ALA A 407 -28.76 9.37 -36.77
CA ALA A 407 -29.07 8.17 -36.00
C ALA A 407 -29.94 7.18 -36.80
N ASP A 408 -29.77 5.89 -36.52
CA ASP A 408 -30.58 4.82 -37.12
C ASP A 408 -31.63 4.31 -36.12
N LEU A 409 -32.90 4.63 -36.37
CA LEU A 409 -34.06 4.19 -35.59
C LEU A 409 -34.93 3.19 -36.41
N SER A 410 -34.36 2.55 -37.43
CA SER A 410 -35.10 1.61 -38.28
C SER A 410 -35.71 0.47 -37.47
N GLY A 411 -37.00 0.21 -37.64
CA GLY A 411 -37.74 -0.83 -36.91
C GLY A 411 -37.92 -0.57 -35.41
N ALA A 412 -37.51 0.59 -34.89
CA ALA A 412 -37.66 0.90 -33.47
C ALA A 412 -39.12 1.20 -33.08
N ASN A 413 -39.50 0.88 -31.84
CA ASN A 413 -40.82 1.16 -31.30
C ASN A 413 -40.83 2.46 -30.48
N LEU A 414 -41.22 3.58 -31.10
CA LEU A 414 -41.30 4.90 -30.46
C LEU A 414 -42.71 5.24 -29.95
N PHE A 415 -43.59 4.25 -29.75
CA PHE A 415 -44.94 4.51 -29.28
C PHE A 415 -44.94 5.30 -27.97
N GLN A 416 -45.67 6.43 -27.94
CA GLN A 416 -45.71 7.37 -26.80
C GLN A 416 -44.36 7.99 -26.41
N ALA A 417 -43.32 7.89 -27.24
CA ALA A 417 -42.06 8.57 -26.99
C ALA A 417 -42.23 10.10 -27.03
N GLU A 418 -41.40 10.80 -26.26
CA GLU A 418 -41.42 12.27 -26.18
C GLU A 418 -40.19 12.82 -26.90
N VAL A 419 -40.37 13.53 -28.01
CA VAL A 419 -39.25 13.95 -28.89
C VAL A 419 -39.23 15.47 -29.10
N TRP A 420 -39.90 16.23 -28.24
CA TRP A 420 -39.99 17.67 -28.38
C TRP A 420 -38.60 18.31 -28.27
N ARG A 421 -38.30 19.28 -29.16
CA ARG A 421 -36.97 19.90 -29.35
C ARG A 421 -35.82 18.96 -29.72
N ALA A 422 -36.07 17.69 -30.02
CA ALA A 422 -35.04 16.79 -30.50
C ALA A 422 -34.57 17.19 -31.91
N GLU A 423 -33.27 17.03 -32.19
CA GLU A 423 -32.70 17.22 -33.53
C GLU A 423 -32.74 15.91 -34.31
N LEU A 424 -33.65 15.80 -35.27
CA LEU A 424 -33.90 14.58 -36.06
C LEU A 424 -33.38 14.65 -37.51
N SER A 425 -32.38 15.50 -37.76
CA SER A 425 -31.81 15.66 -39.11
C SER A 425 -31.17 14.36 -39.60
N ASP A 426 -31.53 13.91 -40.80
CA ASP A 426 -30.97 12.72 -41.44
C ASP A 426 -31.13 11.41 -40.64
N VAL A 427 -32.17 11.34 -39.78
CA VAL A 427 -32.51 10.13 -39.02
C VAL A 427 -33.18 9.10 -39.93
N ARG A 428 -32.76 7.83 -39.81
CA ARG A 428 -33.43 6.70 -40.48
C ARG A 428 -34.59 6.17 -39.63
N LEU A 429 -35.78 6.12 -40.19
CA LEU A 429 -37.01 5.65 -39.53
C LEU A 429 -37.68 4.50 -40.28
N ASP A 430 -36.94 3.80 -41.14
CA ASP A 430 -37.48 2.72 -41.98
C ASP A 430 -38.16 1.66 -41.10
N GLY A 431 -39.49 1.53 -41.18
CA GLY A 431 -40.26 0.57 -40.38
C GLY A 431 -40.42 0.90 -38.89
N ALA A 432 -40.05 2.11 -38.45
CA ALA A 432 -40.22 2.53 -37.06
C ALA A 432 -41.71 2.79 -36.71
N ASN A 433 -42.14 2.39 -35.51
CA ASN A 433 -43.47 2.72 -35.00
C ASN A 433 -43.44 4.10 -34.30
N ILE A 434 -43.91 5.13 -35.00
CA ILE A 434 -43.97 6.52 -34.50
C ILE A 434 -45.39 6.95 -34.07
N GLU A 435 -46.31 6.01 -33.92
CA GLU A 435 -47.68 6.32 -33.51
C GLU A 435 -47.70 6.85 -32.06
N GLY A 436 -48.46 7.91 -31.81
CA GLY A 436 -48.59 8.49 -30.47
C GLY A 436 -47.33 9.21 -29.94
N THR A 437 -46.28 9.34 -30.76
CA THR A 437 -45.09 10.14 -30.45
C THR A 437 -45.47 11.62 -30.24
N LYS A 438 -45.00 12.21 -29.14
CA LYS A 438 -45.31 13.60 -28.75
C LYS A 438 -44.27 14.55 -29.35
N LEU A 439 -44.69 15.39 -30.30
CA LEU A 439 -43.80 16.19 -31.17
C LEU A 439 -43.75 17.70 -30.87
N ALA A 440 -44.71 18.26 -30.10
CA ALA A 440 -44.85 19.71 -29.92
C ALA A 440 -45.49 20.06 -28.59
#